data_AF-A0A9E6BGL8-F1
#
_entry.id   AF-A0A9E6BGL8-F1
#
_cell.length_a   1.000
_cell.length_b   1.000
_cell.length_c   1.000
_cell.angle_alpha   90.00
_cell.angle_beta   90.00
_cell.angle_gamma   90.00
#
_symmetry.space_group_name_H-M   'P 1'
#
loop_
_entity.id
_entity.type
_entity.pdbx_description
1 polymer ?
#
loop_
_entity_poly.entity_id
_entity_poly.type
_entity_poly.pdbx_seq_one_letter_code
_entity_poly.pdbx_strand_id
1 'polypeptide(L)'
;MNQSKIKFLWVLLIFAAGVLVLTGCMISKPEPGEVFSCTKDSDVTKTIAPEASLENFSCVIKKWDGADTLHFNVAVKNISNEDQRFKVNIFLANGKAVGGLLPRKTKKGLIKPGQVAKFTYPVKGMNGAPGKIDLFIKTMSK
;
A
#
# COMPACT_ATOMS: atom_id res chain seq x y z
N MET A 1 -10.72 -18.23 65.99
CA MET A 1 -9.44 -18.00 65.28
C MET A 1 -9.27 -19.09 64.21
N ASN A 2 -9.75 -19.04 62.97
CA ASN A 2 -10.13 -17.97 62.01
C ASN A 2 -9.00 -17.11 61.42
N GLN A 3 -7.76 -17.62 61.35
CA GLN A 3 -6.63 -16.87 60.76
C GLN A 3 -6.00 -17.53 59.51
N SER A 4 -6.29 -18.80 59.22
CA SER A 4 -5.63 -19.52 58.11
C SER A 4 -6.38 -19.45 56.77
N LYS A 5 -7.72 -19.43 56.80
CA LYS A 5 -8.55 -19.41 55.57
C LYS A 5 -8.60 -18.03 54.88
N ILE A 6 -8.32 -16.95 55.61
CA ILE A 6 -8.41 -15.57 55.13
C ILE A 6 -7.21 -15.22 54.23
N LYS A 7 -6.02 -15.80 54.50
CA LYS A 7 -4.81 -15.51 53.72
C LYS A 7 -4.81 -16.18 52.34
N PHE A 8 -5.45 -17.35 52.21
CA PHE A 8 -5.51 -18.07 50.93
C PHE A 8 -6.51 -17.45 49.94
N LEU A 9 -7.57 -16.83 50.45
CA LEU A 9 -8.60 -16.19 49.62
C LEU A 9 -8.11 -14.87 48.98
N TRP A 10 -7.20 -14.15 49.65
CA TRP A 10 -6.61 -12.92 49.13
C TRP A 10 -5.51 -13.14 48.09
N VAL A 11 -4.79 -14.26 48.15
CA VAL A 11 -3.78 -14.61 47.13
C VAL A 11 -4.45 -15.05 45.82
N LEU A 12 -5.64 -15.66 45.88
CA LEU A 12 -6.40 -16.02 44.68
C LEU A 12 -7.06 -14.81 44.01
N LEU A 13 -7.41 -13.76 44.76
CA LEU A 13 -8.08 -12.58 44.23
C LEU A 13 -7.15 -11.64 43.44
N ILE A 14 -5.84 -11.71 43.69
CA ILE A 14 -4.83 -10.92 42.97
C ILE A 14 -4.40 -11.60 41.66
N PHE A 15 -4.54 -12.93 41.54
CA PHE A 15 -4.26 -13.64 40.28
C PHE A 15 -5.36 -13.47 39.21
N ALA A 16 -6.57 -13.08 39.58
CA ALA A 16 -7.68 -12.87 38.64
C ALA A 16 -7.67 -11.49 37.97
N ALA A 17 -6.89 -10.52 38.45
CA ALA A 17 -6.80 -9.17 37.90
C ALA A 17 -5.63 -8.96 36.92
N GLY A 18 -4.87 -10.02 36.62
CA GLY A 18 -3.59 -9.96 35.90
C GLY A 18 -3.63 -10.44 34.45
N VAL A 19 -4.79 -10.63 33.83
CA VAL A 19 -4.86 -10.87 32.37
C VAL A 19 -5.13 -9.53 31.70
N LEU A 20 -4.09 -8.69 31.70
CA LEU A 20 -4.04 -7.53 30.81
C LEU A 20 -4.23 -8.05 29.39
N VAL A 21 -5.30 -7.58 28.78
CA VAL A 21 -5.71 -7.81 27.41
C VAL A 21 -4.56 -7.41 26.48
N LEU A 22 -3.72 -8.38 26.09
CA LEU A 22 -2.80 -8.27 24.97
C LEU A 22 -3.62 -8.38 23.67
N THR A 23 -4.55 -7.45 23.44
CA THR A 23 -5.03 -7.16 22.09
C THR A 23 -3.94 -6.36 21.38
N GLY A 24 -2.83 -7.03 21.09
CA GLY A 24 -1.99 -6.59 20.00
C GLY A 24 -2.87 -6.62 18.76
N CYS A 25 -3.10 -5.47 18.14
CA CYS A 25 -3.73 -5.42 16.83
C CYS A 25 -2.88 -6.26 15.88
N MET A 26 -3.23 -7.52 15.69
CA MET A 26 -2.74 -8.32 14.58
C MET A 26 -3.26 -7.64 13.32
N ILE A 27 -2.41 -6.83 12.68
CA ILE A 27 -2.64 -6.38 11.31
C ILE A 27 -2.56 -7.67 10.49
N SER A 28 -3.72 -8.18 10.10
CA SER A 28 -3.83 -9.35 9.22
C SER A 28 -3.03 -9.07 7.96
N LYS A 29 -2.10 -9.98 7.65
CA LYS A 29 -1.35 -9.92 6.40
C LYS A 29 -2.33 -10.15 5.24
N PRO A 30 -2.32 -9.33 4.18
CA PRO A 30 -3.24 -9.49 3.06
C PRO A 30 -3.08 -10.86 2.40
N GLU A 31 -4.18 -11.48 1.98
CA GLU A 31 -4.13 -12.77 1.29
C GLU A 31 -3.53 -12.60 -0.12
N PRO A 32 -2.69 -13.55 -0.59
CA PRO A 32 -2.19 -13.53 -1.96
C PRO A 32 -3.32 -13.51 -2.99
N GLY A 33 -3.23 -12.59 -3.95
CA GLY A 33 -4.19 -12.43 -5.04
C GLY A 33 -5.34 -11.47 -4.75
N GLU A 34 -5.64 -11.17 -3.49
CA GLU A 34 -6.68 -10.22 -3.11
C GLU A 34 -6.24 -8.77 -3.37
N VAL A 35 -7.13 -7.96 -3.96
CA VAL A 35 -6.89 -6.53 -4.16
C VAL A 35 -7.36 -5.77 -2.91
N PHE A 36 -6.47 -4.99 -2.33
CA PHE A 36 -6.75 -4.22 -1.10
C PHE A 36 -6.26 -2.77 -1.23
N SER A 37 -6.77 -1.89 -0.37
CA SER A 37 -6.25 -0.53 -0.23
C SER A 37 -4.84 -0.56 0.32
N CYS A 38 -3.89 0.03 -0.41
CA CYS A 38 -2.48 -0.01 -0.03
C CYS A 38 -2.21 0.51 1.38
N THR A 39 -2.93 1.56 1.77
CA THR A 39 -2.89 2.18 3.08
C THR A 39 -4.15 3.04 3.25
N LYS A 40 -4.28 3.74 4.37
CA LYS A 40 -5.35 4.72 4.56
C LYS A 40 -5.15 5.89 3.61
N ASP A 41 -6.22 6.48 3.07
CA ASP A 41 -6.10 7.61 2.14
C ASP A 41 -5.34 8.80 2.74
N SER A 42 -5.46 9.04 4.04
CA SER A 42 -4.71 10.07 4.78
C SER A 42 -3.20 9.85 4.82
N ASP A 43 -2.74 8.62 4.56
CA ASP A 43 -1.33 8.23 4.54
C ASP A 43 -0.74 8.21 3.12
N VAL A 44 -1.50 8.68 2.11
CA VAL A 44 -1.04 8.82 0.72
C VAL A 44 -0.92 10.29 0.34
N THR A 45 0.30 10.80 0.27
CA THR A 45 0.56 12.11 -0.34
C THR A 45 0.57 11.96 -1.85
N LYS A 46 -0.22 12.77 -2.57
CA LYS A 46 -0.32 12.70 -4.04
C LYS A 46 0.15 14.01 -4.66
N THR A 47 1.09 13.92 -5.60
CA THR A 47 1.45 15.02 -6.50
C THR A 47 1.24 14.55 -7.93
N ILE A 48 0.21 15.06 -8.59
CA ILE A 48 -0.25 14.60 -9.90
C ILE A 48 -0.18 15.77 -10.87
N ALA A 49 0.43 15.55 -12.03
CA ALA A 49 0.48 16.54 -13.11
C ALA A 49 -0.93 16.90 -13.60
N PRO A 50 -1.17 18.14 -14.03
CA PRO A 50 -2.51 18.59 -14.42
C PRO A 50 -3.08 17.84 -15.64
N GLU A 51 -2.23 17.19 -16.45
CA GLU A 51 -2.65 16.36 -17.58
C GLU A 51 -3.11 14.95 -17.18
N ALA A 52 -3.01 14.58 -15.90
CA ALA A 52 -3.24 13.24 -15.42
C ALA A 52 -4.39 13.17 -14.38
N SER A 53 -5.19 12.12 -14.47
CA SER A 53 -6.11 11.70 -13.40
C SER A 53 -5.74 10.29 -12.93
N LEU A 54 -5.71 10.09 -11.62
CA LEU A 54 -5.45 8.78 -11.01
C LEU A 54 -6.77 8.02 -10.85
N GLU A 55 -6.98 7.03 -11.71
CA GLU A 55 -8.22 6.23 -11.74
C GLU A 55 -8.17 5.02 -10.80
N ASN A 56 -6.97 4.50 -10.52
CA ASN A 56 -6.79 3.40 -9.57
C ASN A 56 -5.43 3.49 -8.90
N PHE A 57 -5.42 3.31 -7.59
CA PHE A 57 -4.24 3.08 -6.79
C PHE A 57 -4.55 2.04 -5.71
N SER A 58 -4.26 0.77 -6.01
CA SER A 58 -4.55 -0.35 -5.13
C SER A 58 -3.36 -1.31 -5.04
N CYS A 59 -3.41 -2.21 -4.08
CA CYS A 59 -2.35 -3.16 -3.81
C CYS A 59 -2.84 -4.60 -3.96
N VAL A 60 -1.91 -5.49 -4.27
CA VAL A 60 -2.15 -6.94 -4.31
C VAL A 60 -0.85 -7.64 -3.95
N ILE A 61 -0.93 -8.74 -3.20
CA ILE A 61 0.22 -9.61 -2.97
C ILE A 61 0.24 -10.65 -4.08
N LYS A 62 1.33 -10.73 -4.86
CA LYS A 62 1.50 -11.73 -5.93
C LYS A 62 2.87 -12.36 -5.86
N LYS A 63 2.98 -13.60 -6.33
CA LYS A 63 4.27 -14.26 -6.49
C LYS A 63 5.07 -13.60 -7.60
N TRP A 64 6.27 -13.14 -7.29
CA TRP A 64 7.20 -12.52 -8.21
C TRP A 64 8.63 -12.83 -7.77
N ASP A 65 9.49 -13.22 -8.73
CA ASP A 65 10.88 -13.62 -8.43
C ASP A 65 10.99 -14.69 -7.33
N GLY A 66 10.07 -15.67 -7.35
CA GLY A 66 10.02 -16.78 -6.39
C GLY A 66 9.37 -16.48 -5.03
N ALA A 67 9.05 -15.22 -4.73
CA ALA A 67 8.52 -14.81 -3.42
C ALA A 67 7.20 -14.04 -3.52
N ASP A 68 6.39 -14.10 -2.47
CA ASP A 68 5.24 -13.20 -2.33
C ASP A 68 5.73 -11.76 -2.25
N THR A 69 5.20 -10.93 -3.14
CA THR A 69 5.66 -9.57 -3.38
C THR A 69 4.45 -8.63 -3.37
N LEU A 70 4.61 -7.44 -2.82
CA LEU A 70 3.65 -6.34 -2.89
C LEU A 70 3.70 -5.74 -4.29
N HIS A 71 2.54 -5.61 -4.91
CA HIS A 71 2.38 -5.00 -6.22
C HIS A 71 1.42 -3.81 -6.13
N PHE A 72 1.87 -2.64 -6.59
CA PHE A 72 0.99 -1.49 -6.78
C PHE A 72 0.31 -1.55 -8.14
N ASN A 73 -1.01 -1.60 -8.16
CA ASN A 73 -1.81 -1.41 -9.36
C ASN A 73 -2.09 0.08 -9.54
N VAL A 74 -1.58 0.65 -10.63
CA VAL A 74 -1.74 2.06 -10.95
C VAL A 74 -2.48 2.18 -12.28
N ALA A 75 -3.54 2.98 -12.31
CA ALA A 75 -4.23 3.37 -13.54
C ALA A 75 -4.25 4.90 -13.64
N VAL A 76 -3.73 5.43 -14.74
CA VAL A 76 -3.67 6.87 -15.00
C VAL A 76 -4.40 7.18 -16.30
N LYS A 77 -5.35 8.11 -16.23
CA LYS A 77 -6.04 8.67 -17.38
C LYS A 77 -5.32 9.92 -17.86
N ASN A 78 -5.12 10.04 -19.16
CA ASN A 78 -4.75 11.31 -19.78
C ASN A 78 -5.99 12.20 -19.91
N ILE A 79 -6.03 13.31 -19.18
CA ILE A 79 -7.12 14.28 -19.23
C ILE A 79 -6.78 15.54 -20.03
N SER A 80 -5.61 15.55 -20.68
CA SER A 80 -5.22 16.61 -21.61
C SER A 80 -5.71 16.35 -23.04
N ASN A 81 -5.48 17.33 -23.92
CA ASN A 81 -5.81 17.25 -25.35
C ASN A 81 -4.66 16.74 -26.22
N GLU A 82 -3.53 16.35 -25.62
CA GLU A 82 -2.34 15.88 -26.31
C GLU A 82 -2.04 14.44 -25.90
N ASP A 83 -1.31 13.71 -26.74
CA ASP A 83 -0.81 12.37 -26.42
C ASP A 83 0.27 12.45 -25.33
N GLN A 84 0.06 11.78 -24.19
CA GLN A 84 0.94 11.92 -23.01
C GLN A 84 1.72 10.66 -22.65
N ARG A 85 2.89 10.87 -22.07
CA ARG A 85 3.63 9.85 -21.32
C ARG A 85 3.83 10.30 -19.88
N PHE A 86 3.44 9.46 -18.93
CA PHE A 86 3.60 9.75 -17.52
C PHE A 86 4.79 9.00 -16.93
N LYS A 87 5.42 9.57 -15.90
CA LYS A 87 6.35 8.91 -15.00
C LYS A 87 5.69 8.79 -13.64
N VAL A 88 5.51 7.55 -13.21
CA VAL A 88 5.00 7.22 -11.88
C VAL A 88 6.21 6.95 -10.98
N ASN A 89 6.27 7.60 -9.82
CA ASN A 89 7.21 7.26 -8.75
C ASN A 89 6.43 7.10 -7.44
N ILE A 90 6.74 6.04 -6.70
CA ILE A 90 6.10 5.66 -5.45
C ILE A 90 7.22 5.51 -4.43
N PHE A 91 7.25 6.38 -3.44
CA PHE A 91 8.20 6.33 -2.34
C PHE A 91 7.51 5.81 -1.08
N LEU A 92 8.18 4.92 -0.37
CA LEU A 92 7.65 4.26 0.83
C LEU A 92 8.45 4.71 2.05
N ALA A 93 7.80 4.74 3.22
CA ALA A 93 8.41 5.17 4.48
C ALA A 93 9.65 4.34 4.88
N ASN A 94 9.77 3.10 4.40
CA ASN A 94 10.93 2.24 4.64
C ASN A 94 12.12 2.51 3.69
N GLY A 95 12.10 3.63 2.96
CA GLY A 95 13.16 4.05 2.04
C GLY A 95 13.16 3.34 0.69
N LYS A 96 12.25 2.38 0.46
CA LYS A 96 12.09 1.76 -0.86
C LYS A 96 11.36 2.71 -1.81
N ALA A 97 11.73 2.65 -3.08
CA ALA A 97 11.08 3.38 -4.15
C ALA A 97 10.84 2.45 -5.33
N VAL A 98 9.68 2.57 -5.96
CA VAL A 98 9.34 1.88 -7.21
C VAL A 98 8.63 2.82 -8.15
N GLY A 99 8.60 2.46 -9.42
CA GLY A 99 7.95 3.30 -10.42
C GLY A 99 8.44 3.01 -11.81
N GLY A 100 8.08 3.88 -12.73
CA GLY A 100 8.48 3.77 -14.12
C GLY A 100 7.58 4.59 -15.04
N LEU A 101 7.83 4.41 -16.33
CA LEU A 101 7.12 5.12 -17.37
C LEU A 101 5.80 4.43 -17.72
N LEU A 102 4.79 5.23 -18.04
CA LEU A 102 3.46 4.81 -18.43
C LEU A 102 3.07 5.53 -19.75
N PRO A 103 3.01 4.81 -20.89
CA PRO A 103 3.30 3.39 -21.02
C PRO A 103 4.81 3.09 -20.87
N ARG A 104 5.12 1.87 -20.42
CA ARG A 104 6.50 1.41 -20.27
C ARG A 104 7.26 1.43 -21.60
N LYS A 105 6.59 1.06 -22.70
CA LYS A 105 7.13 1.07 -24.07
C LYS A 105 6.28 2.01 -24.93
N THR A 106 6.92 2.78 -25.81
CA THR A 106 6.27 3.77 -26.69
C THR A 106 6.07 3.29 -28.12
N LYS A 107 6.49 2.05 -28.45
CA LYS A 107 6.34 1.50 -29.82
C LYS A 107 4.90 1.47 -30.32
N LYS A 108 3.92 1.46 -29.42
CA LYS A 108 2.48 1.48 -29.74
C LYS A 108 1.86 2.89 -29.63
N GLY A 109 2.70 3.92 -29.51
CA GLY A 109 2.28 5.28 -29.23
C GLY A 109 2.28 5.62 -27.74
N LEU A 110 1.81 6.84 -27.45
CA LEU A 110 1.61 7.38 -26.11
C LEU A 110 0.15 7.17 -25.65
N ILE A 111 -0.19 7.70 -24.48
CA ILE A 111 -1.56 7.63 -23.95
C ILE A 111 -2.37 8.73 -24.61
N LYS A 112 -3.39 8.37 -25.38
CA LYS A 112 -4.25 9.34 -26.07
C LYS A 112 -5.13 10.13 -25.09
N PRO A 113 -5.63 11.32 -25.46
CA PRO A 113 -6.67 12.04 -24.72
C PRO A 113 -7.83 11.12 -24.30
N GLY A 114 -8.19 11.17 -23.02
CA GLY A 114 -9.25 10.34 -22.43
C GLY A 114 -8.86 8.87 -22.16
N GLN A 115 -7.74 8.38 -22.67
CA GLN A 115 -7.32 6.99 -22.50
C GLN A 115 -6.73 6.73 -21.11
N VAL A 116 -7.03 5.54 -20.56
CA VAL A 116 -6.45 5.04 -19.32
C VAL A 116 -5.32 4.06 -19.63
N ALA A 117 -4.14 4.31 -19.08
CA ALA A 117 -3.04 3.35 -19.07
C ALA A 117 -2.88 2.72 -17.68
N LYS A 118 -2.57 1.42 -17.65
CA LYS A 118 -2.43 0.64 -16.42
C LYS A 118 -1.07 -0.01 -16.34
N PHE A 119 -0.48 -0.04 -15.15
CA PHE A 119 0.71 -0.82 -14.89
C PHE A 119 0.76 -1.29 -13.45
N THR A 120 1.44 -2.42 -13.24
CA THR A 120 1.64 -3.01 -11.92
C THR A 120 3.12 -2.94 -11.55
N TYR A 121 3.43 -2.27 -10.45
CA TYR A 121 4.81 -2.08 -9.97
C TYR A 121 5.13 -3.02 -8.79
N PRO A 122 5.95 -4.07 -8.99
CA PRO A 122 6.38 -4.95 -7.89
C PRO A 122 7.41 -4.27 -6.99
N VAL A 123 7.31 -4.49 -5.68
CA VAL A 123 8.27 -3.98 -4.68
C VAL A 123 9.08 -5.13 -4.09
N LYS A 124 10.29 -5.34 -4.61
CA LYS A 124 11.15 -6.44 -4.16
C LYS A 124 11.37 -6.41 -2.64
N GLY A 125 11.12 -7.56 -1.99
CA GLY A 125 11.32 -7.74 -0.56
C GLY A 125 10.24 -7.10 0.32
N MET A 126 9.04 -6.87 -0.21
CA MET A 126 7.86 -6.49 0.58
C MET A 126 6.71 -7.43 0.27
N ASN A 127 5.96 -7.87 1.29
CA ASN A 127 4.84 -8.80 1.13
C ASN A 127 3.63 -8.43 2.02
N GLY A 128 3.51 -7.15 2.37
CA GLY A 128 2.46 -6.60 3.20
C GLY A 128 2.25 -5.11 2.92
N ALA A 129 1.34 -4.48 3.67
CA ALA A 129 0.99 -3.08 3.46
C ALA A 129 2.20 -2.14 3.71
N PRO A 130 2.46 -1.15 2.84
CA PRO A 130 3.65 -0.31 2.88
C PRO A 130 3.64 0.85 3.90
N GLY A 131 2.54 1.08 4.63
CA GLY A 131 2.41 2.24 5.52
C GLY A 131 2.22 3.53 4.73
N LYS A 132 3.01 4.58 5.02
CA LYS A 132 2.91 5.87 4.32
C LYS A 132 3.52 5.81 2.91
N ILE A 133 2.89 6.54 1.99
CA ILE A 133 3.23 6.54 0.57
C ILE A 133 3.26 7.97 0.04
N ASP A 134 4.32 8.31 -0.69
CA ASP A 134 4.34 9.49 -1.55
C ASP A 134 4.26 9.07 -3.02
N LEU A 135 3.14 9.41 -3.68
CA LEU A 135 2.86 9.10 -5.07
C LEU A 135 3.06 10.35 -5.94
N PHE A 136 3.95 10.24 -6.91
CA PHE A 136 4.20 11.25 -7.92
C PHE A 136 3.83 10.74 -9.31
N ILE A 137 2.96 11.47 -10.00
CA ILE A 137 2.65 11.25 -11.41
C ILE A 137 3.04 12.52 -12.16
N LYS A 138 4.08 12.43 -12.97
CA LYS A 138 4.61 13.57 -13.72
C LYS A 138 4.45 13.33 -15.22
N THR A 139 4.09 14.36 -15.96
CA THR A 139 4.18 14.36 -17.42
C THR A 139 5.67 14.40 -17.83
N MET A 140 6.10 13.57 -18.78
CA MET A 140 7.50 13.46 -19.21
C MET A 140 7.96 14.57 -20.16
N SER A 141 7.37 15.77 -20.04
CA SER A 141 7.51 16.94 -20.92
C SER A 141 6.86 16.80 -22.30
N LYS A 142 6.32 17.93 -22.77
CA LYS A 142 5.91 18.20 -24.16
C LYS A 142 7.13 18.41 -25.04
#